data_AF-A0AAE3EB47-F1
#
_entry.id   AF-A0AAE3EB47-F1
#
_cell.length_a   1.000
_cell.length_b   1.000
_cell.length_c   1.000
_cell.angle_alpha   90.00
_cell.angle_beta   90.00
_cell.angle_gamma   90.00
#
_symmetry.space_group_name_H-M   'P 1'
#
loop_
_entity.id
_entity.type
_entity.pdbx_description
1 polymer ?
#
loop_
_entity_poly.entity_id
_entity_poly.type
_entity_poly.pdbx_seq_one_letter_code
_entity_poly.pdbx_strand_id
1 'polypeptide(L)'
;MKKLLRMFWMMVLAMMMVLGSVGAYAADTQASGARAITCECGGSMTGESIKYGTWKYTGNIRACRHGTPTKKDQERTRTNTVYWKCNSCGYLQYKTTRTQTDWVCMAK
;
A
#
# COMPACT_ATOMS: atom_id res chain seq x y z
N MET A 1 -36.94 35.60 12.03
CA MET A 1 -37.06 34.33 11.29
C MET A 1 -35.92 34.05 10.30
N LYS A 2 -35.51 35.00 9.43
CA LYS A 2 -34.43 34.76 8.44
C LYS A 2 -33.05 34.42 9.03
N LYS A 3 -32.69 34.97 10.21
CA LYS A 3 -31.41 34.69 10.89
C LYS A 3 -31.35 33.28 11.50
N LEU A 4 -32.44 32.82 12.11
CA LEU A 4 -32.57 31.46 12.66
C LEU A 4 -32.55 30.39 11.56
N LEU A 5 -33.21 30.65 10.42
CA LEU A 5 -33.16 29.77 9.26
C LEU A 5 -31.72 29.65 8.73
N ARG A 6 -31.00 30.78 8.57
CA ARG A 6 -29.58 30.78 8.15
C ARG A 6 -28.66 30.05 9.12
N MET A 7 -28.90 30.16 10.43
CA MET A 7 -28.11 29.48 11.46
C MET A 7 -28.33 27.97 11.43
N PHE A 8 -29.58 27.53 11.19
CA PHE A 8 -29.92 26.12 11.03
C PHE A 8 -29.27 25.52 9.77
N TRP A 9 -29.30 26.24 8.64
CA TRP A 9 -28.62 25.82 7.41
C TRP A 9 -27.10 25.72 7.56
N MET A 10 -26.47 26.62 8.34
CA MET A 10 -25.03 26.54 8.62
C MET A 10 -24.67 25.35 9.54
N MET A 11 -25.53 25.00 10.50
CA MET A 11 -25.33 23.81 11.35
C MET A 11 -25.45 22.49 10.56
N VAL A 12 -26.42 22.39 9.65
CA VAL A 12 -26.59 21.19 8.80
C VAL A 12 -25.37 21.00 7.88
N LEU A 13 -24.83 22.08 7.32
CA LEU A 13 -23.64 22.03 6.47
C LEU A 13 -22.39 21.62 7.27
N ALA A 14 -22.23 22.11 8.50
CA ALA A 14 -21.13 21.73 9.38
C ALA A 14 -21.21 20.26 9.82
N MET A 15 -22.42 19.74 10.03
CA MET A 15 -22.64 18.35 10.45
C MET A 15 -22.41 17.34 9.32
N MET A 16 -22.65 17.72 8.06
CA MET A 16 -22.33 16.88 6.89
C MET A 16 -20.81 16.73 6.64
N MET A 17 -19.98 17.70 7.04
CA MET A 17 -18.51 17.58 6.88
C MET A 17 -17.87 16.60 7.87
N VAL A 18 -18.53 16.28 8.98
CA VAL A 18 -18.00 15.36 10.02
C VAL A 18 -18.20 13.89 9.62
N LEU A 19 -19.12 13.58 8.70
CA LEU A 19 -19.41 12.21 8.25
C LEU A 19 -18.54 11.75 7.06
N GLY A 20 -17.71 12.62 6.49
CA GLY A 20 -16.94 12.35 5.27
C GLY A 20 -15.54 11.75 5.45
N SER A 21 -15.08 11.47 6.67
CA SER A 21 -13.69 11.07 6.94
C SER A 21 -13.49 9.61 7.36
N VAL A 22 -14.52 8.75 7.29
CA VAL A 22 -14.33 7.30 7.42
C VAL A 22 -13.76 6.75 6.12
N GLY A 23 -12.45 6.54 6.13
CA GLY A 23 -11.65 6.08 5.00
C GLY A 23 -12.24 4.85 4.32
N ALA A 24 -12.52 4.99 3.03
CA ALA A 24 -12.73 3.86 2.14
C ALA A 24 -11.39 3.17 1.86
N TYR A 25 -10.88 2.44 2.85
CA TYR A 25 -10.01 1.30 2.60
C TYR A 25 -10.86 0.04 2.71
N ALA A 26 -11.89 -0.05 1.86
CA ALA A 26 -12.55 -1.31 1.62
C ALA A 26 -11.56 -2.17 0.84
N ALA A 27 -11.03 -3.17 1.53
CA ALA A 27 -10.05 -4.12 1.07
C ALA A 27 -10.43 -4.73 -0.29
N ASP A 28 -9.42 -4.86 -1.15
CA ASP A 28 -9.40 -5.78 -2.28
C ASP A 28 -9.60 -7.23 -1.77
N THR A 29 -10.82 -7.59 -1.40
CA THR A 29 -11.21 -8.96 -1.09
C THR A 29 -12.39 -9.32 -1.97
N GLN A 30 -12.10 -9.52 -3.25
CA GLN A 30 -12.83 -10.43 -4.14
C GLN A 30 -12.05 -10.62 -5.44
N ALA A 31 -11.13 -11.59 -5.41
CA ALA A 31 -10.79 -12.37 -6.60
C ALA A 31 -11.02 -13.83 -6.23
N SER A 32 -11.65 -14.68 -7.01
CA SER A 32 -12.49 -14.56 -8.21
C SER A 32 -12.93 -16.01 -8.50
N GLY A 33 -14.09 -16.23 -9.12
CA GLY A 33 -14.37 -17.50 -9.80
C GLY A 33 -13.53 -17.71 -11.07
N ALA A 34 -12.40 -17.02 -11.24
CA ALA A 34 -11.55 -17.16 -12.42
C ALA A 34 -10.79 -18.50 -12.38
N ARG A 35 -10.84 -19.24 -13.49
CA ARG A 35 -10.01 -20.44 -13.68
C ARG A 35 -8.53 -20.03 -13.58
N ALA A 36 -7.74 -20.80 -12.83
CA ALA A 36 -6.31 -20.55 -12.71
C ALA A 36 -5.65 -20.58 -14.09
N ILE A 37 -4.73 -19.65 -14.34
CA ILE A 37 -3.90 -19.65 -15.56
C ILE A 37 -3.07 -20.95 -15.55
N THR A 38 -3.13 -21.70 -16.64
CA THR A 38 -2.38 -22.95 -16.79
C THR A 38 -0.95 -22.68 -17.24
N CYS A 39 -0.04 -23.59 -16.88
CA CYS A 39 1.33 -23.60 -17.36
C CYS A 39 1.50 -24.72 -18.39
N GLU A 40 2.39 -24.55 -19.36
CA GLU A 40 2.65 -25.56 -20.41
C GLU A 40 3.09 -26.92 -19.84
N CYS A 41 3.72 -26.95 -18.67
CA CYS A 41 4.08 -28.17 -17.96
C CYS A 41 2.89 -28.91 -17.31
N GLY A 42 1.65 -28.50 -17.59
CA GLY A 42 0.42 -29.07 -17.02
C GLY A 42 0.06 -28.56 -15.62
N GLY A 43 0.91 -27.72 -15.02
CA GLY A 43 0.67 -27.09 -13.72
C GLY A 43 -0.22 -25.85 -13.79
N SER A 44 -0.37 -25.18 -12.65
CA SER A 44 -1.16 -23.95 -12.52
C SER A 44 -0.33 -22.80 -11.96
N MET A 45 -0.54 -21.59 -12.48
CA MET A 45 0.13 -20.36 -12.07
C MET A 45 -0.55 -19.75 -10.83
N THR A 46 -0.52 -20.47 -9.71
CA THR A 46 -1.19 -20.07 -8.46
C THR A 46 -0.24 -19.50 -7.41
N GLY A 47 1.07 -19.73 -7.54
CA GLY A 47 2.08 -19.20 -6.62
C GLY A 47 2.51 -17.77 -6.97
N GLU A 48 3.08 -17.07 -5.99
CA GLU A 48 3.76 -15.79 -6.18
C GLU A 48 5.24 -15.92 -5.82
N SER A 49 6.12 -15.33 -6.63
CA SER A 49 7.56 -15.22 -6.36
C SER A 49 7.98 -13.76 -6.48
N ILE A 50 8.80 -13.28 -5.54
CA ILE A 50 9.21 -11.87 -5.49
C ILE A 50 10.73 -11.80 -5.61
N LYS A 51 11.21 -11.10 -6.63
CA LYS A 51 12.61 -10.68 -6.75
C LYS A 51 12.75 -9.29 -6.14
N TYR A 52 13.40 -9.22 -4.99
CA TYR A 52 13.62 -7.95 -4.29
C TYR A 52 14.70 -7.10 -4.98
N GLY A 53 14.40 -5.82 -5.18
CA GLY A 53 15.37 -4.85 -5.65
C GLY A 53 16.27 -4.31 -4.54
N THR A 54 17.26 -3.52 -4.94
CA THR A 54 18.15 -2.81 -4.02
C THR A 54 17.45 -1.61 -3.39
N TRP A 55 17.65 -1.43 -2.08
CA TRP A 55 17.21 -0.24 -1.37
C TRP A 55 17.99 1.00 -1.78
N LYS A 56 17.29 2.12 -1.96
CA LYS A 56 17.87 3.45 -2.19
C LYS A 56 17.22 4.45 -1.25
N TYR A 57 18.01 5.31 -0.63
CA TYR A 57 17.48 6.40 0.19
C TYR A 57 16.78 7.43 -0.70
N THR A 58 15.61 7.90 -0.28
CA THR A 58 14.82 8.89 -1.04
C THR A 58 15.26 10.33 -0.75
N GLY A 59 16.02 10.54 0.33
CA GLY A 59 16.35 11.86 0.87
C GLY A 59 15.32 12.37 1.88
N ASN A 60 14.15 11.73 1.99
CA ASN A 60 13.17 12.08 3.01
C ASN A 60 13.68 11.72 4.40
N ILE A 61 13.49 12.66 5.33
CA ILE A 61 13.88 12.56 6.73
C ILE A 61 12.67 12.80 7.63
N ARG A 62 12.62 12.11 8.77
CA ARG A 62 11.64 12.37 9.83
C ARG A 62 12.30 12.32 11.20
N ALA A 63 11.63 12.88 12.21
CA ALA A 63 12.04 12.73 13.59
C ALA A 63 12.15 11.25 13.96
N CYS A 64 13.22 10.88 14.67
CA CYS A 64 13.43 9.50 15.08
C CYS A 64 12.29 9.03 16.00
N ARG A 65 11.69 7.88 15.68
CA ARG A 65 10.62 7.30 16.52
C ARG A 65 11.11 6.82 17.89
N HIS A 66 12.42 6.64 18.08
CA HIS A 66 13.01 6.13 19.32
C HIS A 66 13.32 7.23 20.36
N GLY A 67 12.78 8.44 20.19
CA GLY A 67 12.85 9.49 21.20
C GLY A 67 14.19 10.23 21.28
N THR A 68 15.15 9.93 20.41
CA THR A 68 16.45 10.64 20.35
C THR A 68 16.31 11.91 19.49
N PRO A 69 16.26 13.13 20.07
CA PRO A 69 15.87 14.35 19.35
C PRO A 69 16.88 14.78 18.28
N THR A 70 18.14 14.37 18.44
CA THR A 70 19.24 14.71 17.55
C THR A 70 19.38 13.77 16.35
N LYS A 71 18.58 12.70 16.31
CA LYS A 71 18.64 11.68 15.25
C LYS A 71 17.44 11.79 14.34
N LYS A 72 17.65 11.46 13.07
CA LYS A 72 16.62 11.47 12.03
C LYS A 72 16.53 10.07 11.42
N ASP A 73 15.33 9.55 11.26
CA ASP A 73 15.13 8.37 10.42
C ASP A 73 15.25 8.79 8.96
N GLN A 74 15.79 7.90 8.12
CA GLN A 74 15.84 8.11 6.66
C GLN A 74 14.93 7.11 5.96
N GLU A 75 14.14 7.61 5.02
CA GLU A 75 13.31 6.78 4.17
C GLU A 75 14.13 6.13 3.06
N ARG A 76 13.88 4.85 2.81
CA ARG A 76 14.40 4.10 1.68
C ARG A 76 13.27 3.49 0.88
N THR A 77 13.47 3.38 -0.43
CA THR A 77 12.55 2.75 -1.36
C THR A 77 13.27 1.67 -2.17
N ARG A 78 12.54 0.62 -2.58
CA ARG A 78 13.00 -0.38 -3.55
C ARG A 78 11.86 -0.78 -4.48
N THR A 79 12.21 -1.11 -5.72
CA THR A 79 11.29 -1.71 -6.68
C THR A 79 11.48 -3.21 -6.67
N ASN A 80 10.42 -3.95 -6.37
CA ASN A 80 10.40 -5.42 -6.39
C ASN A 80 9.70 -5.89 -7.66
N THR A 81 10.21 -6.94 -8.29
CA THR A 81 9.53 -7.60 -9.42
C THR A 81 8.77 -8.80 -8.90
N VAL A 82 7.48 -8.86 -9.22
CA VAL A 82 6.58 -9.95 -8.82
C VAL A 82 6.32 -10.83 -10.04
N TYR A 83 6.40 -12.14 -9.82
CA TYR A 83 6.14 -13.17 -10.81
C TYR A 83 5.00 -14.06 -10.33
N TRP A 84 4.16 -14.50 -11.27
CA TRP A 84 3.39 -15.71 -11.07
C TRP A 84 4.35 -16.90 -11.14
N LYS A 85 4.15 -17.87 -10.24
CA LYS A 85 4.95 -19.08 -10.17
C LYS A 85 4.07 -20.30 -10.42
N CYS A 86 4.47 -21.13 -11.38
CA CYS A 86 3.87 -22.44 -11.58
C CYS A 86 4.14 -23.33 -10.37
N ASN A 87 3.10 -23.93 -9.82
CA ASN A 87 3.22 -24.85 -8.68
C ASN A 87 3.91 -26.18 -9.03
N SER A 88 3.84 -26.63 -10.29
CA SER A 88 4.42 -27.92 -10.71
C SER A 88 5.89 -27.80 -11.11
N CYS A 89 6.21 -26.92 -12.07
CA CYS A 89 7.56 -26.83 -12.64
C CYS A 89 8.36 -25.59 -12.20
N GLY A 90 7.76 -24.70 -11.39
CA GLY A 90 8.45 -23.50 -10.90
C GLY A 90 8.66 -22.40 -11.93
N TYR A 91 8.16 -22.57 -13.17
CA TYR A 91 8.20 -21.53 -14.21
C TYR A 91 7.68 -20.19 -13.69
N LEU A 92 8.38 -19.11 -14.07
CA LEU A 92 8.09 -17.76 -13.62
C LEU A 92 7.59 -16.92 -14.80
N GLN A 93 6.38 -16.38 -14.66
CA GLN A 93 5.83 -15.42 -15.61
C GLN A 93 5.74 -14.05 -14.95
N TYR A 94 6.19 -13.01 -15.66
CA TYR A 94 6.08 -11.64 -15.15
C TYR A 94 4.63 -11.30 -14.81
N LYS A 95 4.42 -10.75 -13.61
CA LYS A 95 3.11 -10.28 -13.12
C LYS A 95 3.06 -8.77 -13.08
N THR A 96 3.94 -8.16 -12.29
CA THR A 96 3.97 -6.72 -12.07
C THR A 96 5.25 -6.29 -11.34
N THR A 97 5.43 -4.99 -11.15
CA THR A 97 6.39 -4.42 -10.20
C THR A 97 5.65 -3.78 -9.03
N ARG A 98 6.25 -3.83 -7.83
CA ARG A 98 5.72 -3.18 -6.63
C ARG A 98 6.79 -2.30 -6.02
N THR A 99 6.45 -1.05 -5.70
CA THR A 99 7.31 -0.18 -4.91
C THR A 99 7.09 -0.48 -3.43
N GLN A 100 8.18 -0.65 -2.70
CA GLN A 100 8.16 -0.79 -1.25
C GLN A 100 8.95 0.35 -0.63
N THR A 101 8.38 0.97 0.40
CA THR A 101 9.00 2.03 1.18
C THR A 101 9.18 1.58 2.61
N ASP A 102 10.28 1.98 3.24
CA ASP A 102 10.62 1.68 4.62
C ASP A 102 11.41 2.83 5.24
N TRP A 103 11.42 2.91 6.57
CA TRP A 103 12.14 3.94 7.32
C TRP A 103 13.19 3.31 8.23
N VAL A 104 14.44 3.71 8.04
CA VAL A 104 15.57 3.21 8.83
C VAL A 104 15.91 4.22 9.91
N CYS A 105 15.97 3.74 11.15
CA CYS A 105 16.47 4.52 12.28
C CYS A 105 17.98 4.73 12.14
N MET A 106 18.43 5.98 12.17
CA MET A 106 19.86 6.33 12.11
C MET A 106 20.45 6.63 13.49
N ALA A 107 19.71 6.36 14.57
CA ALA A 107 20.27 6.31 15.91
C ALA A 107 21.10 5.02 16.02
N LYS A 108 22.42 5.18 16.09
CA LYS A 108 23.35 4.14 16.53
C LYS A 108 23.56 4.29 18.02
#